data_AF-A0A931CTH9-F1
#
_entry.id   AF-A0A931CTH9-F1
#
_cell.length_a   1.000
_cell.length_b   1.000
_cell.length_c   1.000
_cell.angle_alpha   90.00
_cell.angle_beta   90.00
_cell.angle_gamma   90.00
#
_symmetry.space_group_name_H-M   'P 1'
#
loop_
_entity.id
_entity.type
_entity.pdbx_description
1 polymer ?
#
loop_
_entity_poly.entity_id
_entity_poly.type
_entity_poly.pdbx_seq_one_letter_code
_entity_poly.pdbx_strand_id
1 'polypeptide(L)'
;LYRGSEKVTILDKKDFTGNIVDNIDNALLFVQRHTKVRLKIEHLQHEEIPDYPEVALREAIINAVCHRDYFDKRANVLVEVFADRVVITNPGGLPSGLSPEEFGTKSVARNPRIASLLHRIDYIEKVGTGIKRIRQAVAEHGGTELELKYNDFFTATFRARAQVFGQGGTKAESGAESGAESGAESQEQMVLSLLRGAPLSKSELAFKLGLNSVTGALNRSVKELLEKEFVERTIPDKPQSRLQKYRLTDKGRAMLEQDDDRE
;
A
#
# COMPACT_ATOMS: atom_id res chain seq x y z
N LEU A 1 -9.13 3.50 -19.40
CA LEU A 1 -9.87 4.51 -18.60
C LEU A 1 -11.27 3.98 -18.33
N TYR A 2 -11.67 3.95 -17.06
CA TYR A 2 -13.00 3.54 -16.64
C TYR A 2 -13.82 4.74 -16.15
N ARG A 3 -15.15 4.65 -16.30
CA ARG A 3 -16.09 5.58 -15.67
C ARG A 3 -16.31 5.13 -14.21
N GLY A 4 -15.89 5.94 -13.26
CA GLY A 4 -16.07 5.65 -11.83
C GLY A 4 -15.00 4.70 -11.28
N SER A 5 -15.34 3.97 -10.21
CA SER A 5 -14.46 3.07 -9.47
C SER A 5 -14.53 1.61 -9.93
N GLU A 6 -15.48 1.26 -10.79
CA GLU A 6 -15.78 -0.11 -11.20
C GLU A 6 -15.27 -0.43 -12.61
N LYS A 7 -14.87 -1.68 -12.84
CA LYS A 7 -14.41 -2.18 -14.16
C LYS A 7 -15.57 -2.50 -15.12
N VAL A 8 -16.59 -1.65 -15.16
CA VAL A 8 -17.83 -1.91 -15.94
C VAL A 8 -17.87 -1.08 -17.22
N THR A 9 -17.68 0.24 -17.10
CA THR A 9 -17.82 1.15 -18.24
C THR A 9 -16.45 1.68 -18.66
N ILE A 10 -15.99 1.29 -19.85
CA ILE A 10 -14.75 1.79 -20.45
C ILE A 10 -15.05 3.10 -21.19
N LEU A 11 -14.31 4.16 -20.85
CA LEU A 11 -14.41 5.47 -21.51
C LEU A 11 -13.38 5.64 -22.63
N ASP A 12 -12.18 5.13 -22.40
CA ASP A 12 -11.09 5.13 -23.38
C ASP A 12 -10.21 3.89 -23.17
N LYS A 13 -9.73 3.32 -24.26
CA LYS A 13 -8.82 2.17 -24.29
C LYS A 13 -7.79 2.39 -25.39
N LYS A 14 -6.52 2.18 -25.04
CA LYS A 14 -5.42 2.22 -26.00
C LYS A 14 -4.49 1.04 -25.79
N ASP A 15 -4.19 0.33 -26.88
CA ASP A 15 -3.20 -0.73 -26.91
C ASP A 15 -1.91 -0.17 -27.53
N PHE A 16 -0.80 -0.29 -26.81
CA PHE A 16 0.51 0.19 -27.26
C PHE A 16 1.37 -1.00 -27.72
N THR A 17 1.76 -0.98 -29.00
CA THR A 17 2.49 -2.06 -29.67
C THR A 17 3.82 -1.61 -30.27
N GLY A 18 4.30 -0.43 -29.89
CA GLY A 18 5.57 0.14 -30.33
C GLY A 18 6.77 -0.49 -29.62
N ASN A 19 7.92 0.20 -29.68
CA ASN A 19 9.11 -0.25 -28.96
C ASN A 19 8.94 -0.06 -27.43
N ILE A 20 9.84 -0.65 -26.63
CA ILE A 20 9.76 -0.62 -25.16
C ILE A 20 9.69 0.81 -24.62
N VAL A 21 10.51 1.71 -25.15
CA VAL A 21 10.58 3.11 -24.72
C VAL A 21 9.28 3.82 -25.08
N ASP A 22 8.84 3.72 -26.33
CA ASP A 22 7.58 4.32 -26.78
C ASP A 22 6.40 3.83 -25.94
N ASN A 23 6.34 2.53 -25.61
CA ASN A 23 5.24 1.98 -24.83
C ASN A 23 5.24 2.51 -23.39
N ILE A 24 6.41 2.69 -22.77
CA ILE A 24 6.54 3.30 -21.44
C ILE A 24 6.06 4.75 -21.48
N ASP A 25 6.58 5.55 -22.42
CA ASP A 25 6.28 6.97 -22.53
C ASP A 25 4.81 7.22 -22.84
N ASN A 26 4.26 6.46 -23.80
CA ASN A 26 2.86 6.57 -24.17
C ASN A 26 1.92 6.11 -23.04
N ALA A 27 2.30 5.09 -22.26
CA ALA A 27 1.51 4.67 -21.10
C ALA A 27 1.51 5.75 -20.01
N LEU A 28 2.67 6.37 -19.71
CA LEU A 28 2.76 7.46 -18.75
C LEU A 28 1.93 8.67 -19.20
N LEU A 29 2.06 9.07 -20.48
CA LEU A 29 1.30 10.15 -21.07
C LEU A 29 -0.21 9.87 -21.06
N PHE A 30 -0.61 8.62 -21.30
CA PHE A 30 -2.01 8.21 -21.19
C PHE A 30 -2.54 8.38 -19.77
N VAL A 31 -1.77 8.01 -18.74
CA VAL A 31 -2.16 8.23 -17.33
C VAL A 31 -2.28 9.73 -17.06
N GLN A 32 -1.25 10.52 -17.37
CA GLN A 32 -1.22 11.96 -17.13
C GLN A 32 -2.41 12.71 -17.74
N ARG A 33 -2.78 12.37 -18.98
CA ARG A 33 -3.93 12.98 -19.68
C ARG A 33 -5.28 12.65 -19.06
N HIS A 34 -5.35 11.57 -18.30
CA HIS A 34 -6.60 11.05 -17.73
C HIS A 34 -6.65 11.13 -16.20
N THR A 35 -5.62 11.68 -15.57
CA THR A 35 -5.58 12.02 -14.14
C THR A 35 -5.76 13.51 -13.95
N LYS A 36 -6.36 13.93 -12.84
CA LYS A 36 -6.63 15.35 -12.61
C LYS A 36 -5.37 16.05 -12.10
N VAL A 37 -5.32 17.34 -12.38
CA VAL A 37 -4.34 18.27 -11.83
C VAL A 37 -5.12 19.31 -11.04
N ARG A 38 -4.74 19.54 -9.79
CA ARG A 38 -5.34 20.57 -8.94
C ARG A 38 -4.50 21.83 -9.01
N LEU A 39 -5.16 22.98 -9.04
CA LEU A 39 -4.49 24.27 -8.96
C LEU A 39 -4.45 24.70 -7.49
N LYS A 40 -3.26 24.82 -6.93
CA LYS A 40 -3.04 25.47 -5.65
C LYS A 40 -2.66 26.92 -5.93
N ILE A 41 -3.51 27.84 -5.49
CA ILE A 41 -3.26 29.28 -5.63
C ILE A 41 -2.53 29.74 -4.38
N GLU A 42 -1.22 29.95 -4.47
CA GLU A 42 -0.45 30.61 -3.42
C GLU A 42 0.11 31.93 -3.95
N HIS A 43 -0.26 33.05 -3.32
CA HIS A 43 0.14 34.41 -3.72
C HIS A 43 -0.28 34.76 -5.17
N LEU A 44 0.65 35.25 -6.00
CA LEU A 44 0.43 35.73 -7.36
C LEU A 44 0.58 34.63 -8.43
N GLN A 45 0.98 33.41 -8.06
CA GLN A 45 1.25 32.32 -9.01
C GLN A 45 0.44 31.06 -8.68
N HIS A 46 0.03 30.35 -9.72
CA HIS A 46 -0.64 29.06 -9.60
C HIS A 46 0.39 27.94 -9.62
N GLU A 47 0.29 27.02 -8.66
CA GLU A 47 1.03 25.76 -8.67
C GLU A 47 0.09 24.63 -9.11
N GLU A 48 0.47 23.91 -10.16
CA GLU A 48 -0.22 22.70 -10.62
C GLU A 48 0.26 21.49 -9.84
N ILE A 49 -0.65 20.86 -9.10
CA ILE A 49 -0.38 19.67 -8.28
C ILE A 49 -1.17 18.50 -8.87
N PRO A 50 -0.50 17.56 -9.56
CA PRO A 50 -1.13 16.33 -10.05
C PRO A 50 -1.77 15.52 -8.91
N ASP A 51 -2.82 14.75 -9.20
CA ASP A 51 -3.44 13.86 -8.21
C ASP A 51 -2.49 12.73 -7.72
N TYR A 52 -1.47 12.42 -8.54
CA TYR A 52 -0.54 11.32 -8.31
C TYR A 52 0.91 11.78 -8.59
N PRO A 53 1.89 11.34 -7.79
CA PRO A 53 3.29 11.68 -8.02
C PRO A 53 3.79 11.03 -9.32
N GLU A 54 4.15 11.87 -10.29
CA GLU A 54 4.63 11.45 -11.60
C GLU A 54 5.84 10.51 -11.50
N VAL A 55 6.78 10.81 -10.60
CA VAL A 55 7.96 9.98 -10.34
C VAL A 55 7.56 8.55 -9.95
N ALA A 56 6.53 8.39 -9.13
CA ALA A 56 6.08 7.08 -8.67
C ALA A 56 5.35 6.30 -9.79
N LEU A 57 4.52 7.00 -10.58
CA LEU A 57 3.83 6.40 -11.73
C LEU A 57 4.82 5.94 -12.80
N ARG A 58 5.78 6.80 -13.15
CA ARG A 58 6.87 6.49 -14.10
C ARG A 58 7.64 5.26 -13.65
N GLU A 59 8.08 5.23 -12.39
CA GLU A 59 8.83 4.11 -11.84
C GLU A 59 8.01 2.81 -11.80
N ALA A 60 6.72 2.88 -11.48
CA ALA A 60 5.83 1.71 -11.48
C ALA A 60 5.60 1.14 -12.89
N ILE A 61 5.40 1.98 -13.90
CA ILE A 61 5.25 1.56 -15.30
C ILE A 61 6.55 0.92 -15.80
N ILE A 62 7.69 1.55 -15.53
CA ILE A 62 9.00 1.01 -15.90
C ILE A 62 9.24 -0.35 -15.23
N ASN A 63 8.93 -0.48 -13.94
CA ASN A 63 9.06 -1.75 -13.23
C ASN A 63 8.13 -2.82 -13.81
N ALA A 64 6.90 -2.47 -14.18
CA ALA A 64 5.98 -3.40 -14.83
C ALA A 64 6.55 -3.94 -16.16
N VAL A 65 7.13 -3.08 -17.00
CA VAL A 65 7.75 -3.49 -18.26
C VAL A 65 9.04 -4.29 -18.03
N CYS A 66 9.91 -3.83 -17.13
CA CYS A 66 11.19 -4.47 -16.84
C CYS A 66 11.02 -5.87 -16.21
N HIS A 67 9.98 -6.07 -15.40
CA HIS A 67 9.72 -7.33 -14.71
C HIS A 67 8.61 -8.17 -15.35
N ARG A 68 8.09 -7.80 -16.53
CA ARG A 68 7.08 -8.56 -17.25
C ARG A 68 7.57 -9.95 -17.61
N ASP A 69 6.70 -10.95 -17.47
CA ASP A 69 6.93 -12.24 -18.12
C ASP A 69 6.70 -12.14 -19.64
N TYR A 70 7.79 -12.10 -20.41
CA TYR A 70 7.70 -12.03 -21.87
C TYR A 70 7.44 -13.38 -22.56
N PHE A 71 7.51 -14.49 -21.83
CA PHE A 71 7.15 -15.81 -22.36
C PHE A 71 5.63 -16.02 -22.32
N ASP A 72 4.93 -15.41 -21.37
CA ASP A 72 3.47 -15.41 -21.37
C ASP A 72 2.91 -14.39 -22.38
N LYS A 73 2.38 -14.93 -23.48
CA LYS A 73 1.71 -14.14 -24.53
C LYS A 73 0.23 -13.90 -24.25
N ARG A 74 -0.33 -14.49 -23.18
CA ARG A 74 -1.76 -14.39 -22.85
C ARG A 74 -2.08 -13.15 -22.01
N ALA A 75 -1.08 -12.58 -21.33
CA ALA A 75 -1.26 -11.45 -20.43
C ALA A 75 -0.36 -10.27 -20.80
N ASN A 76 -0.88 -9.05 -20.68
CA ASN A 76 -0.14 -7.80 -20.92
C ASN A 76 0.04 -7.02 -19.62
N VAL A 77 0.98 -6.08 -19.60
CA VAL A 77 0.95 -5.04 -18.57
C VAL A 77 -0.31 -4.22 -18.79
N LEU A 78 -1.12 -4.07 -17.76
CA LEU A 78 -2.36 -3.31 -17.78
C LEU A 78 -2.19 -2.06 -16.93
N VAL A 79 -2.52 -0.91 -17.52
CA VAL A 79 -2.57 0.38 -16.82
C VAL A 79 -4.01 0.88 -16.86
N GLU A 80 -4.66 0.84 -15.71
CA GLU A 80 -6.08 1.11 -15.55
C GLU A 80 -6.27 2.40 -14.75
N VAL A 81 -6.84 3.41 -15.39
CA VAL A 81 -7.20 4.68 -14.75
C VAL A 81 -8.69 4.65 -14.39
N PHE A 82 -9.00 4.84 -13.12
CA PHE A 82 -10.34 4.98 -12.55
C PHE A 82 -10.57 6.41 -12.07
N ALA A 83 -11.79 6.72 -11.64
CA ALA A 83 -12.10 8.05 -11.10
C ALA A 83 -11.36 8.38 -9.79
N ASP A 84 -10.98 7.36 -9.01
CA ASP A 84 -10.37 7.47 -7.67
C ASP A 84 -8.92 6.94 -7.62
N ARG A 85 -8.49 6.16 -8.61
CA ARG A 85 -7.21 5.44 -8.55
C ARG A 85 -6.60 5.14 -9.91
N VAL A 86 -5.29 4.91 -9.90
CA VAL A 86 -4.55 4.29 -11.00
C VAL A 86 -4.08 2.91 -10.54
N VAL A 87 -4.33 1.88 -11.33
CA VAL A 87 -3.90 0.50 -11.07
C VAL A 87 -2.96 0.06 -12.19
N ILE A 88 -1.75 -0.36 -11.82
CA ILE A 88 -0.76 -0.91 -12.75
C ILE A 88 -0.58 -2.39 -12.39
N THR A 89 -0.98 -3.28 -13.29
CA THR A 89 -0.88 -4.73 -13.11
C THR A 89 0.10 -5.30 -14.11
N ASN A 90 1.08 -6.03 -13.61
CA ASN A 90 2.07 -6.76 -14.38
C ASN A 90 1.88 -8.28 -14.21
N PRO A 91 1.78 -9.06 -15.30
CA PRO A 91 1.78 -10.51 -15.22
C PRO A 91 3.10 -11.06 -14.68
N GLY A 92 2.98 -11.95 -13.70
CA GLY A 92 4.08 -12.57 -13.00
C GLY A 92 4.22 -12.04 -11.57
N GLY A 93 4.26 -12.96 -10.62
CA GLY A 93 4.58 -12.69 -9.22
C GLY A 93 6.06 -12.38 -8.99
N LEU A 94 6.49 -12.46 -7.74
CA LEU A 94 7.89 -12.27 -7.37
C LEU A 94 8.80 -13.23 -8.16
N PRO A 95 9.98 -12.78 -8.64
CA PRO A 95 10.95 -13.67 -9.28
C PRO A 95 11.29 -14.86 -8.37
N SER A 96 11.46 -16.04 -8.95
CA SER A 96 11.88 -17.24 -8.21
C SER A 96 13.15 -16.96 -7.42
N GLY A 97 13.11 -17.16 -6.10
CA GLY A 97 14.24 -16.92 -5.20
C GLY A 97 14.23 -15.57 -4.46
N LEU A 98 13.22 -14.72 -4.66
CA LEU A 98 12.94 -13.56 -3.79
C LEU A 98 11.82 -13.91 -2.81
N SER A 99 12.12 -13.91 -1.51
CA SER A 99 11.06 -14.02 -0.50
C SER A 99 10.26 -12.71 -0.41
N PRO A 100 9.00 -12.75 0.05
CA PRO A 100 8.23 -11.54 0.36
C PRO A 100 8.95 -10.56 1.30
N GLU A 101 9.76 -11.08 2.22
CA GLU A 101 10.54 -10.30 3.19
C GLU A 101 11.69 -9.51 2.54
N GLU A 102 12.23 -10.03 1.42
CA GLU A 102 13.28 -9.38 0.64
C GLU A 102 12.72 -8.39 -0.41
N PHE A 103 11.39 -8.33 -0.55
CA PHE A 103 10.74 -7.45 -1.52
C PHE A 103 10.98 -5.97 -1.19
N GLY A 104 11.60 -5.25 -2.13
CA GLY A 104 11.92 -3.83 -1.99
C GLY A 104 13.24 -3.55 -1.28
N THR A 105 13.99 -4.58 -0.85
CA THR A 105 15.38 -4.45 -0.36
C THR A 105 16.37 -5.02 -1.38
N LYS A 106 16.02 -6.12 -2.05
CA LYS A 106 16.73 -6.65 -3.23
C LYS A 106 15.85 -6.58 -4.46
N SER A 107 16.45 -6.30 -5.62
CA SER A 107 15.76 -6.43 -6.91
C SER A 107 16.58 -7.32 -7.81
N VAL A 108 15.93 -8.40 -8.25
CA VAL A 108 16.43 -9.26 -9.31
C VAL A 108 15.61 -8.92 -10.55
N ALA A 109 16.27 -8.37 -11.57
CA ALA A 109 15.62 -8.05 -12.83
C ALA A 109 15.25 -9.36 -13.56
N ARG A 110 13.95 -9.58 -13.79
CA ARG A 110 13.48 -10.74 -14.58
C ARG A 110 14.02 -10.70 -16.01
N ASN A 111 14.18 -9.49 -16.56
CA ASN A 111 14.73 -9.26 -17.89
C ASN A 111 16.01 -8.41 -17.81
N PRO A 112 17.19 -8.98 -17.53
CA PRO A 112 18.44 -8.23 -17.35
C PRO A 112 18.84 -7.40 -18.57
N ARG A 113 18.53 -7.87 -19.79
CA ARG A 113 18.80 -7.11 -21.03
C ARG A 113 17.94 -5.86 -21.16
N ILE A 114 16.67 -5.95 -20.78
CA ILE A 114 15.75 -4.81 -20.78
C ILE A 114 16.19 -3.82 -19.69
N ALA A 115 16.48 -4.30 -18.48
CA ALA A 115 17.02 -3.47 -17.40
C ALA A 115 18.30 -2.75 -17.84
N SER A 116 19.24 -3.46 -18.47
CA SER A 116 20.49 -2.88 -18.97
C SER A 116 20.25 -1.83 -20.05
N LEU A 117 19.34 -2.06 -21.00
CA LEU A 117 18.94 -1.06 -21.98
C LEU A 117 18.40 0.19 -21.31
N LEU A 118 17.41 0.04 -20.43
CA LEU A 118 16.75 1.14 -19.73
C LEU A 118 17.72 1.93 -18.83
N HIS A 119 18.71 1.25 -18.23
CA HIS A 119 19.77 1.93 -17.47
C HIS A 119 20.67 2.76 -18.38
N ARG A 120 21.04 2.24 -19.56
CA ARG A 120 21.94 2.95 -20.50
C ARG A 120 21.32 4.17 -21.15
N ILE A 121 20.00 4.29 -21.10
CA ILE A 121 19.24 5.45 -21.59
C ILE A 121 18.67 6.30 -20.45
N ASP A 122 19.13 6.10 -19.22
CA ASP A 122 18.74 6.86 -18.02
C ASP A 122 17.25 6.75 -17.63
N TYR A 123 16.58 5.67 -18.05
CA TYR A 123 15.22 5.37 -17.60
C TYR A 123 15.21 4.81 -16.17
N ILE A 124 16.27 4.10 -15.78
CA ILE A 124 16.47 3.59 -14.41
C ILE A 124 17.87 3.92 -13.89
N GLU A 125 17.96 4.32 -12.63
CA GLU A 125 19.22 4.72 -11.97
C GLU A 125 19.99 3.51 -11.43
N LYS A 126 19.34 2.70 -10.58
CA LYS A 126 19.95 1.55 -9.90
C LYS A 126 18.93 0.44 -9.70
N VAL A 127 19.26 -0.76 -10.18
CA VAL A 127 18.50 -1.99 -9.90
C VAL A 127 18.40 -2.15 -8.38
N GLY A 128 17.18 -2.28 -7.84
CA GLY A 128 16.97 -2.39 -6.38
C GLY A 128 16.19 -1.25 -5.75
N THR A 129 16.26 -0.05 -6.34
CA THR A 129 15.78 1.17 -5.65
C THR A 129 14.35 1.56 -6.00
N GLY A 130 13.74 0.93 -7.01
CA GLY A 130 12.47 1.38 -7.59
C GLY A 130 11.31 1.42 -6.60
N ILE A 131 11.10 0.36 -5.83
CA ILE A 131 10.02 0.32 -4.81
C ILE A 131 10.23 1.38 -3.73
N LYS A 132 11.48 1.61 -3.30
CA LYS A 132 11.81 2.65 -2.33
C LYS A 132 11.49 4.05 -2.89
N ARG A 133 11.85 4.31 -4.16
CA ARG A 133 11.55 5.57 -4.85
C ARG A 133 10.05 5.81 -4.99
N ILE A 134 9.26 4.79 -5.33
CA ILE A 134 7.80 4.89 -5.38
C ILE A 134 7.24 5.26 -4.00
N ARG A 135 7.65 4.55 -2.93
CA ARG A 135 7.18 4.83 -1.56
C ARG A 135 7.55 6.24 -1.10
N GLN A 136 8.77 6.68 -1.39
CA GLN A 136 9.25 8.02 -1.05
C GLN A 136 8.44 9.11 -1.78
N ALA A 137 8.29 8.99 -3.10
CA ALA A 137 7.53 9.96 -3.89
C ALA A 137 6.06 10.06 -3.46
N VAL A 138 5.44 8.94 -3.07
CA VAL A 138 4.08 8.92 -2.51
C VAL A 138 4.01 9.60 -1.14
N ALA A 139 4.98 9.34 -0.26
CA ALA A 139 5.05 9.97 1.06
C ALA A 139 5.28 11.49 0.97
N GLU A 140 6.17 11.93 0.08
CA GLU A 140 6.45 13.35 -0.17
C GLU A 140 5.26 14.08 -0.80
N HIS A 141 4.53 13.41 -1.69
CA HIS A 141 3.33 13.97 -2.31
C HIS A 141 2.19 14.18 -1.30
N GLY A 142 2.01 13.28 -0.32
CA GLY A 142 1.03 13.39 0.76
C GLY A 142 -0.45 13.31 0.35
N GLY A 143 -0.76 13.38 -0.94
CA GLY A 143 -2.11 13.30 -1.53
C GLY A 143 -2.43 11.96 -2.18
N THR A 144 -1.57 10.95 -2.04
CA THR A 144 -1.73 9.64 -2.68
C THR A 144 -1.46 8.53 -1.68
N GLU A 145 -2.23 7.45 -1.75
CA GLU A 145 -1.99 6.21 -1.03
C GLU A 145 -1.52 5.11 -2.00
N LEU A 146 -0.57 4.29 -1.57
CA LEU A 146 0.00 3.20 -2.36
C LEU A 146 -0.31 1.85 -1.73
N GLU A 147 -0.89 0.95 -2.51
CA GLU A 147 -1.07 -0.46 -2.17
C GLU A 147 -0.28 -1.32 -3.19
N LEU A 148 0.55 -2.24 -2.71
CA LEU A 148 1.31 -3.17 -3.54
C LEU A 148 0.85 -4.61 -3.22
N LYS A 149 0.45 -5.36 -4.24
CA LYS A 149 0.15 -6.80 -4.17
C LYS A 149 1.08 -7.58 -5.07
N TYR A 150 1.45 -8.80 -4.68
CA TYR A 150 2.49 -9.57 -5.35
C TYR A 150 2.20 -11.08 -5.33
N ASN A 151 0.93 -11.44 -5.53
CA ASN A 151 0.48 -12.83 -5.68
C ASN A 151 0.87 -13.35 -7.08
N ASP A 152 -0.04 -13.96 -7.83
CA ASP A 152 0.20 -14.38 -9.22
C ASP A 152 0.55 -13.21 -10.16
N PHE A 153 0.13 -12.01 -9.77
CA PHE A 153 0.41 -10.74 -10.44
C PHE A 153 1.04 -9.76 -9.47
N PHE A 154 1.97 -8.96 -9.98
CA PHE A 154 2.39 -7.75 -9.30
C PHE A 154 1.43 -6.61 -9.64
N THR A 155 0.80 -6.01 -8.64
CA THR A 155 -0.15 -4.90 -8.80
C THR A 155 0.24 -3.73 -7.90
N ALA A 156 0.38 -2.56 -8.50
CA ALA A 156 0.54 -1.29 -7.79
C ALA A 156 -0.72 -0.43 -7.97
N THR A 157 -1.39 -0.11 -6.86
CA THR A 157 -2.59 0.71 -6.83
C THR A 157 -2.27 2.04 -6.15
N PHE A 158 -2.45 3.14 -6.89
CA PHE A 158 -2.32 4.51 -6.42
C PHE A 158 -3.71 5.10 -6.23
N ARG A 159 -4.12 5.40 -5.00
CA ARG A 159 -5.42 6.04 -4.71
C ARG A 159 -5.21 7.52 -4.43
N ALA A 160 -5.98 8.38 -5.07
CA ALA A 160 -5.96 9.80 -4.76
C ALA A 160 -6.68 10.00 -3.41
N ARG A 161 -6.01 10.64 -2.45
CA ARG A 161 -6.64 11.03 -1.20
C ARG A 161 -7.43 12.31 -1.44
N ALA A 162 -8.71 12.32 -1.08
CA ALA A 162 -9.47 13.56 -1.01
C ALA A 162 -8.87 14.42 0.11
N GLN A 163 -7.99 15.36 -0.23
CA GLN A 163 -7.52 16.33 0.75
C GLN A 163 -8.61 17.38 0.98
N VAL A 164 -9.18 17.38 2.18
CA VAL A 164 -9.98 18.48 2.71
C VAL A 164 -9.04 19.67 2.86
N PHE A 165 -9.25 20.72 2.06
CA PHE A 165 -8.55 21.99 2.25
C PHE A 165 -9.04 22.62 3.57
N GLY A 166 -8.29 22.41 4.64
CA GLY A 166 -8.36 23.16 5.88
C GLY A 166 -7.09 23.96 6.06
N GLN A 167 -7.20 25.28 6.06
CA GLN A 167 -6.16 26.18 6.56
C GLN A 167 -5.72 25.74 7.96
N GLY A 168 -4.41 25.79 8.21
CA GLY A 168 -3.83 26.06 9.53
C GLY A 168 -4.31 25.20 10.70
N GLY A 169 -3.51 24.18 11.03
CA GLY A 169 -3.33 23.75 12.41
C GLY A 169 -4.24 22.63 12.90
N THR A 170 -3.66 21.88 13.85
CA THR A 170 -4.22 20.83 14.70
C THR A 170 -4.50 19.47 14.06
N LYS A 171 -3.85 18.47 14.69
CA LYS A 171 -4.17 17.04 14.69
C LYS A 171 -5.65 16.77 14.48
N ALA A 172 -5.99 15.95 13.51
CA ALA A 172 -7.27 15.27 13.48
C ALA A 172 -7.09 13.85 12.96
N GLU A 173 -7.33 12.91 13.88
CA GLU A 173 -7.69 11.53 13.61
C GLU A 173 -8.86 11.52 12.62
N SER A 174 -8.80 10.68 11.59
CA SER A 174 -9.99 10.33 10.82
C SER A 174 -10.11 8.81 10.78
N GLY A 175 -11.10 8.32 11.52
CA GLY A 175 -11.50 6.94 11.57
C GLY A 175 -12.02 6.42 10.23
N ALA A 176 -11.90 5.12 10.08
CA ALA A 176 -12.69 4.32 9.17
C ALA A 176 -13.41 3.29 10.04
N GLU A 177 -14.73 3.44 10.12
CA GLU A 177 -15.70 2.43 10.53
C GLU A 177 -16.45 1.94 9.27
N SER A 178 -17.03 0.75 9.40
CA SER A 178 -17.70 -0.13 8.43
C SER A 178 -16.72 -0.97 7.59
N GLY A 179 -16.61 -2.31 7.74
CA GLY A 179 -17.56 -3.34 8.18
C GLY A 179 -18.26 -3.94 6.95
N ALA A 180 -18.32 -5.25 6.69
CA ALA A 180 -17.92 -6.42 7.46
C ALA A 180 -17.85 -7.68 6.55
N GLU A 181 -17.28 -8.74 7.11
CA GLU A 181 -17.60 -10.18 6.91
C GLU A 181 -17.20 -10.90 5.61
N SER A 182 -16.08 -11.62 5.70
CA SER A 182 -16.01 -13.07 5.39
C SER A 182 -14.64 -13.65 5.76
N GLY A 183 -14.60 -14.55 6.75
CA GLY A 183 -13.57 -15.59 6.89
C GLY A 183 -12.13 -15.19 7.26
N ALA A 184 -11.89 -14.01 7.80
CA ALA A 184 -10.60 -13.62 8.38
C ALA A 184 -10.76 -13.41 9.89
N GLU A 185 -9.86 -13.97 10.71
CA GLU A 185 -9.81 -13.70 12.15
C GLU A 185 -9.94 -12.20 12.41
N SER A 186 -10.75 -11.81 13.40
CA SER A 186 -10.92 -10.40 13.72
C SER A 186 -9.60 -9.81 14.22
N GLN A 187 -9.35 -8.51 13.98
CA GLN A 187 -8.11 -7.88 14.42
C GLN A 187 -7.94 -7.97 15.95
N GLU A 188 -9.04 -8.06 16.70
CA GLU A 188 -9.08 -8.33 18.14
C GLU A 188 -8.59 -9.75 18.46
N GLN A 189 -9.03 -10.77 17.71
CA GLN A 189 -8.58 -12.16 17.88
C GLN A 189 -7.08 -12.30 17.64
N MET A 190 -6.55 -11.68 16.58
CA MET A 190 -5.11 -11.68 16.31
C MET A 190 -4.32 -10.97 17.43
N VAL A 191 -4.86 -9.90 18.02
CA VAL A 191 -4.20 -9.23 19.15
C VAL A 191 -4.19 -10.13 20.39
N LEU A 192 -5.30 -10.81 20.69
CA LEU A 192 -5.40 -11.73 21.82
C LEU A 192 -4.43 -12.92 21.66
N SER A 193 -4.36 -13.53 20.48
CA SER A 193 -3.46 -14.65 20.20
C SER A 193 -1.98 -14.28 20.37
N LEU A 194 -1.57 -13.09 19.90
CA LEU A 194 -0.20 -12.61 20.06
C LEU A 194 0.18 -12.30 21.52
N LEU A 195 -0.79 -11.93 22.35
CA LEU A 195 -0.59 -11.66 23.77
C LEU A 195 -0.54 -12.94 24.64
N ARG A 196 -0.85 -14.11 24.07
CA ARG A 196 -0.72 -15.42 24.75
C ARG A 196 0.73 -15.70 25.20
N GLY A 197 1.72 -15.26 24.42
CA GLY A 197 3.13 -15.56 24.68
C GLY A 197 3.81 -14.63 25.68
N ALA A 198 3.64 -13.32 25.56
CA ALA A 198 4.29 -12.33 26.43
C ALA A 198 3.57 -10.97 26.37
N PRO A 199 3.79 -10.09 27.36
CA PRO A 199 3.32 -8.72 27.28
C PRO A 199 3.96 -7.95 26.11
N LEU A 200 3.14 -7.27 25.31
CA LEU A 200 3.59 -6.52 24.13
C LEU A 200 3.10 -5.07 24.17
N SER A 201 3.92 -4.16 23.68
CA SER A 201 3.53 -2.79 23.35
C SER A 201 2.72 -2.74 22.06
N LYS A 202 2.02 -1.61 21.81
CA LYS A 202 1.29 -1.43 20.55
C LYS A 202 2.18 -1.51 19.32
N SER A 203 3.42 -1.03 19.41
CA SER A 203 4.39 -1.11 18.30
C SER A 203 4.83 -2.54 18.05
N GLU A 204 5.05 -3.34 19.10
CA GLU A 204 5.36 -4.77 18.97
C GLU A 204 4.16 -5.55 18.42
N LEU A 205 2.93 -5.21 18.83
CA LEU A 205 1.70 -5.78 18.26
C LEU A 205 1.57 -5.43 16.78
N ALA A 206 1.75 -4.16 16.41
CA ALA A 206 1.73 -3.72 15.02
C ALA A 206 2.75 -4.49 14.17
N PHE A 207 3.98 -4.59 14.67
CA PHE A 207 5.05 -5.34 13.99
C PHE A 207 4.69 -6.81 13.79
N LYS A 208 4.19 -7.50 14.82
CA LYS A 208 3.79 -8.90 14.74
C LYS A 208 2.57 -9.14 13.85
N LEU A 209 1.70 -8.13 13.68
CA LEU A 209 0.58 -8.13 12.75
C LEU A 209 0.98 -7.75 11.31
N GLY A 210 2.27 -7.54 11.02
CA GLY A 210 2.74 -7.14 9.70
C GLY A 210 2.42 -5.68 9.33
N LEU A 211 2.09 -4.84 10.31
CA LEU A 211 1.79 -3.42 10.11
C LEU A 211 3.06 -2.57 10.22
N ASN A 212 3.21 -1.60 9.32
CA ASN A 212 4.36 -0.68 9.30
C ASN A 212 4.37 0.34 10.45
N SER A 213 3.24 0.52 11.14
CA SER A 213 3.10 1.39 12.31
C SER A 213 1.85 1.02 13.11
N VAL A 214 1.71 1.59 14.31
CA VAL A 214 0.49 1.45 15.10
C VAL A 214 -0.66 2.13 14.38
N THR A 215 -1.56 1.34 13.79
CA THR A 215 -2.71 1.86 13.03
C THR A 215 -3.85 2.31 13.94
N GLY A 216 -4.76 3.12 13.40
CA GLY A 216 -6.00 3.49 14.09
C GLY A 216 -6.87 2.28 14.44
N ALA A 217 -6.92 1.29 13.55
CA ALA A 217 -7.65 0.04 13.79
C ALA A 217 -7.05 -0.74 14.97
N LEU A 218 -5.71 -0.90 15.02
CA LEU A 218 -5.05 -1.55 16.15
C LEU A 218 -5.28 -0.80 17.47
N ASN A 219 -5.28 0.54 17.43
CA ASN A 219 -5.59 1.36 18.60
C ASN A 219 -7.02 1.12 19.12
N ARG A 220 -8.00 1.00 18.22
CA ARG A 220 -9.39 0.69 18.56
C ARG A 220 -9.52 -0.71 19.13
N SER A 221 -8.96 -1.73 18.46
CA SER A 221 -9.00 -3.12 18.95
C SER A 221 -8.39 -3.24 20.34
N VAL A 222 -7.20 -2.64 20.59
CA VAL A 222 -6.59 -2.66 21.93
C VAL A 222 -7.45 -1.91 22.96
N LYS A 223 -8.10 -0.81 22.57
CA LYS A 223 -9.00 -0.05 23.46
C LYS A 223 -10.23 -0.89 23.84
N GLU A 224 -10.88 -1.52 22.86
CA GLU A 224 -12.04 -2.38 23.09
C GLU A 224 -11.68 -3.60 23.96
N LEU A 225 -10.51 -4.21 23.75
CA LEU A 225 -10.05 -5.33 24.57
C LEU A 225 -9.75 -4.93 26.03
N LEU A 226 -9.30 -3.70 26.26
CA LEU A 226 -9.16 -3.14 27.61
C LEU A 226 -10.53 -2.88 28.26
N GLU A 227 -11.49 -2.33 27.50
CA GLU A 227 -12.85 -2.06 27.99
C GLU A 227 -13.64 -3.33 28.29
N LYS A 228 -13.44 -4.39 27.49
CA LYS A 228 -13.99 -5.74 27.73
C LYS A 228 -13.25 -6.52 28.82
N GLU A 229 -12.16 -5.96 29.35
CA GLU A 229 -11.29 -6.56 30.37
C GLU A 229 -10.62 -7.87 29.93
N PHE A 230 -10.40 -8.08 28.63
CA PHE A 230 -9.63 -9.23 28.12
C PHE A 230 -8.13 -8.97 28.15
N VAL A 231 -7.73 -7.71 28.14
CA VAL A 231 -6.34 -7.26 28.20
C VAL A 231 -6.22 -6.21 29.30
N GLU A 232 -5.06 -6.13 29.93
CA GLU A 232 -4.72 -5.09 30.92
C GLU A 232 -3.37 -4.44 30.63
N ARG A 233 -3.15 -3.26 31.22
CA ARG A 233 -1.89 -2.50 31.12
C ARG A 233 -0.88 -3.04 32.13
N THR A 234 0.38 -3.15 31.74
CA THR A 234 1.46 -3.53 32.67
C THR A 234 1.86 -2.41 33.62
N ILE A 235 1.58 -1.14 33.26
CA ILE A 235 1.84 0.05 34.10
C ILE A 235 0.53 0.83 34.25
N PRO A 236 -0.41 0.39 35.11
CA PRO A 236 -1.74 0.98 35.23
C PRO A 236 -1.71 2.46 35.67
N ASP A 237 -0.80 2.83 36.58
CA ASP A 237 -0.69 4.19 37.12
C ASP A 237 -0.16 5.23 36.10
N LYS A 238 0.46 4.77 35.01
CA LYS A 238 1.04 5.63 33.96
C LYS A 238 0.58 5.16 32.58
N PRO A 239 -0.69 5.39 32.21
CA PRO A 239 -1.28 4.85 30.98
C PRO A 239 -0.56 5.34 29.70
N GLN A 240 0.02 6.54 29.73
CA GLN A 240 0.76 7.16 28.62
C GLN A 240 2.28 6.88 28.67
N SER A 241 2.74 5.95 29.51
CA SER A 241 4.16 5.59 29.58
C SER A 241 4.68 5.10 28.22
N ARG A 242 5.85 5.58 27.81
CA ARG A 242 6.56 5.06 26.62
C ARG A 242 6.96 3.59 26.76
N LEU A 243 6.99 3.07 27.98
CA LEU A 243 7.30 1.68 28.31
C LEU A 243 6.02 0.83 28.52
N GLN A 244 4.85 1.37 28.18
CA GLN A 244 3.58 0.65 28.38
C GLN A 244 3.52 -0.61 27.50
N LYS A 245 3.16 -1.72 28.13
CA LYS A 245 2.82 -2.98 27.48
C LYS A 245 1.45 -3.45 27.91
N TYR A 246 0.93 -4.42 27.18
CA TYR A 246 -0.38 -5.00 27.35
C TYR A 246 -0.23 -6.49 27.57
N ARG A 247 -1.03 -7.10 28.44
CA ARG A 247 -1.03 -8.54 28.71
C ARG A 247 -2.46 -9.06 28.87
N LEU A 248 -2.68 -10.35 28.61
CA LEU A 248 -3.98 -10.97 28.83
C LEU A 248 -4.35 -10.98 30.31
N THR A 249 -5.65 -10.78 30.58
CA THR A 249 -6.26 -11.08 31.88
C THR A 249 -6.68 -12.55 31.94
N ASP A 250 -7.12 -13.02 33.11
CA ASP A 250 -7.70 -14.37 33.24
C ASP A 250 -8.93 -14.55 32.34
N LYS A 251 -9.76 -13.51 32.22
CA LYS A 251 -10.93 -13.47 31.34
C LYS A 251 -10.54 -13.56 29.87
N GLY A 252 -9.48 -12.86 29.45
CA GLY A 252 -8.97 -12.92 28.08
C GLY A 252 -8.35 -14.27 27.72
N ARG A 253 -7.71 -14.95 28.67
CA ARG A 253 -7.20 -16.31 28.50
C ARG A 253 -8.33 -17.32 28.31
N ALA A 254 -9.35 -17.27 29.18
CA ALA A 254 -10.49 -18.19 29.11
C ALA A 254 -11.29 -18.06 27.80
N MET A 255 -11.39 -16.85 27.23
CA MET A 255 -12.03 -16.63 25.92
C MET A 255 -11.29 -17.38 24.79
N LEU A 256 -9.95 -17.33 24.80
CA LEU A 256 -9.14 -17.99 23.79
C LEU A 256 -9.19 -19.53 23.88
N GLU A 257 -9.39 -20.08 25.07
CA GLU A 257 -9.55 -21.53 25.28
C GLU A 257 -10.91 -22.04 24.78
N GLN A 258 -11.97 -21.22 24.84
CA GLN A 258 -13.30 -21.59 24.33
C GLN A 258 -13.42 -21.58 22.80
N ASP A 259 -12.54 -20.84 22.11
CA ASP A 259 -12.49 -20.79 20.65
C ASP A 259 -11.62 -21.94 20.08
N ASP A 260 -10.56 -22.38 20.77
CA ASP A 260 -9.72 -23.53 20.38
C ASP A 260 -10.48 -24.89 20.46
N ASP A 261 -11.53 -24.99 21.30
CA ASP A 261 -12.38 -26.20 21.43
C ASP A 261 -13.51 -26.31 20.39
N ARG A 262 -13.63 -25.34 19.46
CA ARG A 262 -14.70 -25.24 18.45
C ARG A 262 -14.25 -25.56 17.01
N GLU A 263 -12.97 -25.86 16.80
CA GLU A 263 -12.42 -26.42 15.55
C GLU A 263 -12.30 -27.95 15.60
#